data_AF-A0A838RJI5-F1
#
_entry.id   AF-A0A838RJI5-F1
#
_cell.length_a   1.000
_cell.length_b   1.000
_cell.length_c   1.000
_cell.angle_alpha   90.00
_cell.angle_beta   90.00
_cell.angle_gamma   90.00
#
_symmetry.space_group_name_H-M   'P 1'
#
loop_
_entity.id
_entity.type
_entity.pdbx_description
1 polymer ?
#
loop_
_entity_poly.entity_id
_entity_poly.type
_entity_poly.pdbx_seq_one_letter_code
_entity_poly.pdbx_strand_id
1 'polypeptide(L)'
;MTTLTELFDVTATKDWTNCSARADVVVDGQTLLTQVPITYLLFLEKQLVDLRTFVTKLPILDASEIWTFDPSADAWATEPMQTTRTKKIPRNHVKAEATEHHPAQVELYHEDLVVGTWRTVKFSGALPARRVNELLERVERLQKAVKFAREEANAVEAEEQQVGANVLNYLFS
;
A
#
# COMPACT_ATOMS: atom_id res chain seq x y z
N MET A 1 36.15 -37.80 22.33
CA MET A 1 36.46 -36.52 21.67
C MET A 1 35.98 -36.48 20.22
N THR A 2 35.86 -37.62 19.53
CA THR A 2 35.30 -37.72 18.16
C THR A 2 33.94 -37.05 17.97
N THR A 3 32.99 -37.26 18.87
CA THR A 3 31.67 -36.58 18.81
C THR A 3 31.75 -35.06 18.94
N LEU A 4 32.74 -34.54 19.67
CA LEU A 4 32.96 -33.10 19.78
C LEU A 4 33.63 -32.56 18.52
N THR A 5 34.58 -33.29 17.94
CA THR A 5 35.18 -32.96 16.63
C THR A 5 34.11 -32.84 15.55
N GLU A 6 33.24 -33.85 15.44
CA GLU A 6 32.14 -33.89 14.48
C GLU A 6 31.18 -32.70 14.63
N LEU A 7 30.90 -32.26 15.86
CA LEU A 7 30.07 -31.08 16.10
C LEU A 7 30.69 -29.81 15.47
N PHE A 8 32.01 -29.61 15.65
CA PHE A 8 32.73 -28.46 15.10
C PHE A 8 32.77 -28.54 13.56
N ASP A 9 33.02 -29.72 13.01
CA ASP A 9 33.09 -29.96 11.56
C ASP A 9 31.73 -29.72 10.89
N VAL A 10 30.64 -30.23 11.45
CA VAL A 10 29.28 -30.01 10.93
C VAL A 10 28.88 -28.54 11.01
N THR A 11 29.26 -27.84 12.09
CA THR A 11 28.94 -26.42 12.25
C THR A 11 29.72 -25.57 11.23
N ALA A 12 31.02 -25.83 11.09
CA ALA A 12 31.86 -25.17 10.10
C ALA A 12 31.37 -25.44 8.67
N THR A 13 31.01 -26.68 8.35
CA THR A 13 30.45 -27.05 7.04
C THR A 13 29.23 -26.19 6.69
N LYS A 14 28.29 -26.02 7.62
CA LYS A 14 27.09 -25.19 7.42
C LYS A 14 27.45 -23.72 7.22
N ASP A 15 28.31 -23.17 8.07
CA ASP A 15 28.65 -21.74 8.04
C ASP A 15 29.46 -21.36 6.78
N TRP A 16 30.39 -22.22 6.35
CA TRP A 16 31.12 -22.03 5.10
C TRP A 16 30.21 -22.14 3.88
N THR A 17 29.30 -23.12 3.87
CA THR A 17 28.32 -23.27 2.79
C THR A 17 27.41 -22.04 2.71
N ASN A 18 26.98 -21.47 3.85
CA ASN A 18 26.20 -20.23 3.88
C ASN A 18 26.95 -19.01 3.30
N CYS A 19 28.28 -18.99 3.36
CA CYS A 19 29.10 -17.91 2.78
C CYS A 19 29.18 -17.97 1.24
N SER A 20 29.14 -19.17 0.66
CA SER A 20 29.19 -19.39 -0.79
C SER A 20 27.79 -19.50 -1.43
N ALA A 21 26.77 -19.88 -0.66
CA ALA A 21 25.38 -20.01 -1.09
C ALA A 21 24.82 -18.68 -1.64
N ARG A 22 24.67 -18.62 -2.96
CA ARG A 22 24.23 -17.45 -3.71
C ARG A 22 23.27 -17.86 -4.82
N ALA A 23 22.37 -16.96 -5.16
CA ALA A 23 21.48 -17.11 -6.31
C ALA A 23 21.13 -15.76 -6.93
N ASP A 24 20.65 -15.81 -8.17
CA ASP A 24 20.12 -14.66 -8.90
C ASP A 24 18.63 -14.50 -8.60
N VAL A 25 18.17 -13.26 -8.47
CA VAL A 25 16.74 -12.95 -8.34
C VAL A 25 16.21 -12.55 -9.71
N VAL A 26 15.46 -13.43 -10.35
CA VAL A 26 14.88 -13.21 -11.69
C VAL A 26 13.38 -12.95 -11.57
N VAL A 27 12.92 -11.81 -12.08
CA VAL A 27 11.49 -11.41 -12.11
C VAL A 27 11.05 -11.28 -13.55
N ASP A 28 10.00 -12.00 -13.96
CA ASP A 28 9.44 -11.93 -15.33
C ASP A 28 10.50 -12.11 -16.44
N GLY A 29 11.51 -12.96 -16.20
CA GLY A 29 12.60 -13.23 -17.13
C GLY A 29 13.75 -12.21 -17.10
N GLN A 30 13.67 -11.17 -16.28
CA GLN A 30 14.73 -10.18 -16.08
C GLN A 30 15.45 -10.42 -14.75
N THR A 31 16.78 -10.59 -14.80
CA THR A 31 17.61 -10.65 -13.58
C THR A 31 17.65 -9.27 -12.92
N LEU A 32 17.07 -9.18 -11.72
CA LEU A 32 17.02 -7.95 -10.93
C LEU A 32 18.23 -7.81 -10.02
N LEU A 33 18.66 -8.92 -9.42
CA LEU A 33 19.84 -8.99 -8.54
C LEU A 33 20.65 -10.23 -8.90
N THR A 34 21.97 -10.11 -8.90
CA THR A 34 22.89 -11.19 -9.26
C THR A 34 23.73 -11.66 -8.07
N GLN A 35 23.96 -12.96 -7.94
CA GLN A 35 24.85 -13.60 -6.97
C GLN A 35 24.60 -13.17 -5.52
N VAL A 36 23.32 -13.11 -5.15
CA VAL A 36 22.85 -12.61 -3.87
C VAL A 36 23.05 -13.67 -2.78
N PRO A 37 23.74 -13.34 -1.66
CA PRO A 37 23.89 -14.27 -0.55
C PRO A 37 22.56 -14.69 0.07
N ILE A 38 22.47 -15.94 0.49
CA ILE A 38 21.27 -16.51 1.12
C ILE A 38 20.77 -15.72 2.33
N THR A 39 21.70 -15.20 3.14
CA THR A 39 21.38 -14.39 4.33
C THR A 39 20.64 -13.10 3.96
N TYR A 40 21.00 -12.50 2.82
CA TYR A 40 20.32 -11.31 2.31
C TYR A 40 18.98 -11.66 1.67
N LEU A 41 18.84 -12.81 1.01
CA LEU A 41 17.56 -13.29 0.48
C LEU A 41 16.53 -13.51 1.61
N LEU A 42 16.96 -14.05 2.76
CA LEU A 42 16.12 -14.17 3.96
C LEU A 42 15.68 -12.81 4.51
N PHE A 43 16.58 -11.82 4.50
CA PHE A 43 16.24 -10.45 4.87
C PHE A 43 15.22 -9.84 3.90
N LEU A 44 15.46 -9.95 2.59
CA LEU A 44 14.57 -9.45 1.55
C LEU A 44 13.17 -10.06 1.66
N GLU A 45 13.07 -11.37 1.89
CA GLU A 45 11.77 -12.03 2.04
C GLU A 45 10.95 -11.40 3.18
N LYS A 46 11.56 -11.16 4.35
CA LYS A 46 10.91 -10.49 5.47
C LYS A 46 10.52 -9.06 5.13
N GLN A 47 11.45 -8.27 4.59
CA GLN A 47 11.18 -6.88 4.24
C GLN A 47 10.09 -6.73 3.16
N LEU A 48 9.99 -7.67 2.22
CA LEU A 48 8.94 -7.65 1.22
C LEU A 48 7.56 -7.96 1.82
N VAL A 49 7.48 -8.77 2.88
CA VAL A 49 6.23 -8.96 3.64
C VAL A 49 5.80 -7.65 4.31
N ASP A 50 6.74 -6.92 4.90
CA ASP A 50 6.47 -5.62 5.51
C ASP A 50 6.04 -4.59 4.46
N LEU A 51 6.74 -4.54 3.32
CA LEU A 51 6.39 -3.66 2.19
C LEU A 51 5.01 -3.99 1.62
N ARG A 52 4.67 -5.28 1.46
CA ARG A 52 3.31 -5.66 1.04
C ARG A 52 2.27 -5.13 2.02
N THR A 53 2.50 -5.34 3.31
CA THR A 53 1.60 -4.88 4.39
C THR A 53 1.48 -3.35 4.40
N PHE A 54 2.57 -2.64 4.17
CA PHE A 54 2.58 -1.18 4.03
C PHE A 54 1.74 -0.73 2.83
N VAL A 55 1.94 -1.33 1.65
CA VAL A 55 1.20 -1.00 0.43
C VAL A 55 -0.30 -1.27 0.60
N THR A 56 -0.69 -2.37 1.24
CA THR A 56 -2.11 -2.67 1.54
C THR A 56 -2.77 -1.61 2.42
N LYS A 57 -1.99 -0.91 3.27
CA LYS A 57 -2.50 0.14 4.16
C LYS A 57 -2.50 1.53 3.54
N LEU A 58 -2.05 1.70 2.29
CA LEU A 58 -2.06 3.00 1.63
C LEU A 58 -3.51 3.50 1.46
N PRO A 59 -3.79 4.78 1.76
CA PRO A 59 -5.11 5.34 1.57
C PRO A 59 -5.46 5.33 0.08
N ILE A 60 -6.67 4.86 -0.22
CA ILE A 60 -7.23 4.85 -1.58
C ILE A 60 -8.27 5.96 -1.73
N LEU A 61 -8.39 6.49 -2.95
CA LEU A 61 -9.43 7.44 -3.29
C LEU A 61 -10.83 6.82 -3.11
N ASP A 62 -11.75 7.62 -2.60
CA ASP A 62 -13.15 7.23 -2.41
C ASP A 62 -13.81 6.95 -3.77
N ALA A 63 -14.38 5.76 -3.94
CA ALA A 63 -15.03 5.33 -5.18
C ALA A 63 -16.39 6.00 -5.42
N SER A 64 -16.96 6.68 -4.41
CA SER A 64 -18.22 7.42 -4.55
C SER A 64 -18.07 8.77 -5.27
N GLU A 65 -16.83 9.24 -5.44
CA GLU A 65 -16.51 10.54 -6.04
C GLU A 65 -15.72 10.35 -7.35
N ILE A 66 -15.88 11.30 -8.27
CA ILE A 66 -15.06 11.36 -9.49
C ILE A 66 -13.86 12.24 -9.20
N TRP A 67 -12.68 11.63 -9.19
CA TRP A 67 -11.42 12.31 -8.91
C TRP A 67 -10.66 12.60 -10.20
N THR A 68 -10.16 13.83 -10.31
CA THR A 68 -9.25 14.26 -11.38
C THR A 68 -7.98 14.82 -10.76
N PHE A 69 -6.82 14.49 -11.34
CA PHE A 69 -5.56 14.97 -10.81
C PHE A 69 -5.38 16.45 -11.17
N ASP A 70 -5.11 17.28 -10.15
CA ASP A 70 -4.84 18.70 -10.29
C ASP A 70 -3.33 18.95 -10.10
N PRO A 71 -2.57 19.22 -11.18
CA PRO A 71 -1.14 19.49 -11.11
C PRO A 71 -0.79 20.74 -10.31
N SER A 72 -1.71 21.68 -10.15
CA SER A 72 -1.46 22.93 -9.42
C SER A 72 -1.50 22.72 -7.90
N ALA A 73 -2.35 21.79 -7.45
CA ALA A 73 -2.49 21.41 -6.04
C ALA A 73 -1.68 20.16 -5.66
N ASP A 74 -1.05 19.49 -6.65
CA ASP A 74 -0.36 18.20 -6.53
C ASP A 74 -1.21 17.14 -5.80
N ALA A 75 -2.52 17.14 -6.09
CA ALA A 75 -3.52 16.34 -5.39
C ALA A 75 -4.68 15.96 -6.32
N TRP A 76 -5.47 14.97 -5.90
CA TRP A 76 -6.72 14.63 -6.57
C TRP A 76 -7.83 15.56 -6.09
N ALA A 77 -8.59 16.13 -7.03
CA ALA A 77 -9.72 17.00 -6.78
C ALA A 77 -11.02 16.40 -7.34
N THR A 78 -12.13 16.57 -6.62
CA THR A 78 -13.46 16.18 -7.13
C THR A 78 -14.02 17.23 -8.09
N GLU A 79 -15.01 16.83 -8.89
CA GLU A 79 -15.81 17.83 -9.59
C GLU A 79 -16.52 18.76 -8.59
N PRO A 80 -16.68 20.07 -8.88
CA PRO A 80 -17.34 21.00 -7.98
C PRO A 80 -18.82 20.64 -7.78
N MET A 81 -19.18 20.16 -6.59
CA MET A 81 -20.58 19.92 -6.25
C MET A 81 -21.26 21.27 -5.95
N GLN A 82 -22.30 21.59 -6.72
CA GLN A 82 -23.10 22.81 -6.54
C GLN A 82 -24.36 22.51 -5.72
N THR A 83 -24.55 23.26 -4.63
CA THR A 83 -25.78 23.22 -3.85
C THR A 83 -26.41 24.61 -3.80
N THR A 84 -27.73 24.67 -3.99
CA THR A 84 -28.51 25.90 -3.89
C THR A 84 -29.12 26.01 -2.49
N ARG A 85 -28.99 27.16 -1.84
CA ARG A 85 -29.76 27.45 -0.62
C ARG A 85 -30.94 28.32 -0.98
N THR A 86 -32.12 27.86 -0.59
CA THR A 86 -33.35 28.62 -0.69
C THR A 86 -33.66 29.31 0.64
N LYS A 87 -34.36 30.43 0.55
CA LYS A 87 -34.95 31.11 1.71
C LYS A 87 -36.43 31.30 1.43
N LYS A 88 -37.24 30.86 2.39
CA LYS A 88 -38.68 31.11 2.41
C LYS A 88 -38.93 32.57 2.68
N ILE A 89 -39.58 33.23 1.74
CA ILE A 89 -40.03 34.62 1.89
C ILE A 89 -41.56 34.60 1.96
N PRO A 90 -42.15 35.10 3.05
CA PRO A 90 -43.60 35.16 3.17
C PRO A 90 -44.14 36.22 2.20
N ARG A 91 -45.07 35.82 1.34
CA ARG A 91 -45.83 36.71 0.46
C ARG A 91 -47.32 36.63 0.79
N ASN A 92 -47.97 37.77 0.68
CA ASN A 92 -49.41 37.91 0.82
C ASN A 92 -50.05 37.65 -0.55
N HIS A 93 -50.88 36.60 -0.68
CA HIS A 93 -51.82 36.48 -1.78
C HIS A 93 -53.19 36.95 -1.32
N VAL A 94 -53.69 38.00 -1.95
CA VAL A 94 -55.08 38.44 -1.77
C VAL A 94 -55.96 37.53 -2.61
N LYS A 95 -56.67 36.59 -1.98
CA LYS A 95 -57.58 35.67 -2.68
C LYS A 95 -58.87 36.37 -3.13
N ALA A 96 -59.31 37.36 -2.35
CA ALA A 96 -60.47 38.20 -2.64
C ALA A 96 -60.18 39.63 -2.18
N GLU A 97 -60.38 40.59 -3.08
CA GLU A 97 -60.22 42.02 -2.79
C GLU A 97 -61.29 42.49 -1.78
N ALA A 98 -60.96 43.52 -1.01
CA ALA A 98 -61.91 44.08 -0.05
C ALA A 98 -63.12 44.68 -0.77
N THR A 99 -64.33 44.34 -0.31
CA THR A 99 -65.56 44.99 -0.74
C THR A 99 -66.07 45.90 0.37
N GLU A 100 -66.99 46.83 0.08
CA GLU A 100 -67.52 47.80 1.06
C GLU A 100 -68.03 47.16 2.36
N HIS A 101 -68.45 45.90 2.32
CA HIS A 101 -69.00 45.16 3.45
C HIS A 101 -68.14 43.99 3.96
N HIS A 102 -67.03 43.64 3.31
CA HIS A 102 -66.16 42.53 3.74
C HIS A 102 -64.67 42.84 3.59
N PRO A 103 -63.86 42.55 4.63
CA PRO A 103 -62.41 42.73 4.56
C PRO A 103 -61.77 41.75 3.58
N ALA A 104 -60.63 42.12 3.01
CA ALA A 104 -59.88 41.29 2.07
C ALA A 104 -59.50 39.95 2.71
N GLN A 105 -59.70 38.86 1.97
CA GLN A 105 -59.24 37.55 2.39
C GLN A 105 -57.79 37.36 1.94
N VAL A 106 -56.87 37.54 2.88
CA VAL A 106 -55.42 37.39 2.68
C VAL A 106 -55.00 36.00 3.15
N GLU A 107 -54.32 35.26 2.27
CA GLU A 107 -53.59 34.05 2.67
C GLU A 107 -52.08 34.29 2.56
N LEU A 108 -51.37 33.90 3.61
CA LEU A 108 -49.92 34.02 3.69
C LEU A 108 -49.32 32.72 3.15
N TYR A 109 -48.64 32.80 2.02
CA TYR A 109 -47.93 31.66 1.43
C TYR A 109 -46.43 31.96 1.38
N HIS A 110 -45.62 30.91 1.39
CA HIS A 110 -44.17 31.05 1.38
C HIS A 110 -43.66 30.74 -0.02
N GLU A 111 -42.89 31.67 -0.58
CA GLU A 111 -42.16 31.45 -1.82
C GLU A 111 -40.71 31.09 -1.48
N ASP A 112 -40.20 30.00 -2.03
CA ASP A 112 -38.80 29.59 -1.89
C ASP A 112 -37.96 30.31 -2.96
N LEU A 113 -37.24 31.36 -2.56
CA LEU A 113 -36.28 32.04 -3.44
C LEU A 113 -34.88 31.48 -3.25
N VAL A 114 -34.18 31.15 -4.34
CA VAL A 114 -32.77 30.76 -4.31
C VAL A 114 -31.93 31.99 -3.96
N VAL A 115 -31.21 31.94 -2.82
CA VAL A 115 -30.42 33.07 -2.30
C VAL A 115 -28.96 32.99 -2.72
N GLY A 116 -28.50 31.82 -3.15
CA GLY A 116 -27.14 31.63 -3.64
C GLY A 116 -26.81 30.18 -3.98
N THR A 117 -25.62 30.00 -4.55
CA THR A 117 -25.03 28.70 -4.87
C THR A 117 -23.71 28.55 -4.12
N TRP A 118 -23.52 27.41 -3.45
CA TRP A 118 -22.24 27.02 -2.86
C TRP A 118 -21.58 25.98 -3.75
N ARG A 119 -20.27 26.10 -3.93
CA ARG A 119 -19.43 25.10 -4.62
C ARG A 119 -18.50 24.47 -3.60
N THR A 120 -18.53 23.14 -3.52
CA THR A 120 -17.60 22.37 -2.70
C THR A 120 -16.74 21.50 -3.61
N VAL A 121 -15.42 21.63 -3.45
CA VAL A 121 -14.42 20.77 -4.10
C VAL A 121 -13.66 20.06 -2.97
N LYS A 122 -13.57 18.73 -3.04
CA LYS A 122 -12.77 17.94 -2.09
C LYS A 122 -11.40 17.70 -2.70
N PHE A 123 -10.36 17.70 -1.86
CA PHE A 123 -9.00 17.38 -2.24
C PHE A 123 -8.51 16.14 -1.48
N SER A 124 -7.71 15.29 -2.13
CA SER A 124 -7.15 14.09 -1.54
C SER A 124 -5.75 13.79 -2.08
N GLY A 125 -4.83 13.45 -1.16
CA GLY A 125 -3.51 12.90 -1.49
C GLY A 125 -3.49 11.36 -1.58
N ALA A 126 -4.65 10.71 -1.49
CA ALA A 126 -4.74 9.26 -1.58
C ALA A 126 -4.43 8.76 -3.00
N LEU A 127 -4.06 7.49 -3.11
CA LEU A 127 -3.71 6.89 -4.40
C LEU A 127 -4.96 6.31 -5.09
N PRO A 128 -5.02 6.31 -6.43
CA PRO A 128 -6.01 5.52 -7.15
C PRO A 128 -5.89 4.03 -6.78
N ALA A 129 -7.03 3.36 -6.58
CA ALA A 129 -7.05 1.93 -6.23
C ALA A 129 -6.26 1.07 -7.24
N ARG A 130 -6.36 1.41 -8.53
CA ARG A 130 -5.56 0.78 -9.59
C ARG A 130 -4.06 0.83 -9.31
N ARG A 131 -3.54 1.99 -8.87
CA ARG A 131 -2.12 2.17 -8.60
C ARG A 131 -1.67 1.33 -7.42
N VAL A 132 -2.48 1.25 -6.36
CA VAL A 132 -2.19 0.38 -5.22
C VAL A 132 -2.16 -1.09 -5.64
N ASN A 133 -3.10 -1.54 -6.47
CA ASN A 133 -3.12 -2.90 -7.00
C ASN A 133 -1.88 -3.22 -7.85
N GLU A 134 -1.47 -2.31 -8.74
CA GLU A 134 -0.22 -2.47 -9.52
C GLU A 134 1.01 -2.61 -8.61
N LEU A 135 1.09 -1.84 -7.52
CA LEU A 135 2.19 -1.95 -6.56
C LEU A 135 2.15 -3.27 -5.80
N LEU A 136 0.97 -3.71 -5.36
CA LEU A 136 0.80 -5.01 -4.69
C LEU A 136 1.24 -6.15 -5.59
N GLU A 137 0.79 -6.16 -6.84
CA GLU A 137 1.15 -7.19 -7.81
C GLU A 137 2.67 -7.23 -8.03
N ARG A 138 3.33 -6.07 -8.17
CA ARG A 138 4.80 -6.00 -8.30
C ARG A 138 5.51 -6.56 -7.08
N VAL A 139 5.05 -6.24 -5.87
CA VAL A 139 5.62 -6.78 -4.63
C VAL A 139 5.45 -8.29 -4.57
N GLU A 140 4.28 -8.81 -4.95
CA GLU A 140 4.01 -10.25 -4.95
C GLU A 140 4.86 -11.01 -5.97
N ARG A 141 5.05 -10.48 -7.18
CA ARG A 141 5.96 -11.07 -8.17
C ARG A 141 7.39 -11.12 -7.65
N LEU A 142 7.86 -10.04 -7.04
CA LEU A 142 9.19 -9.99 -6.44
C LEU A 142 9.32 -10.96 -5.25
N GLN A 143 8.30 -11.09 -4.40
CA GLN A 143 8.28 -12.07 -3.31
C GLN A 143 8.46 -13.50 -3.83
N LYS A 144 7.75 -13.87 -4.90
CA LYS A 144 7.89 -15.21 -5.50
C LYS A 144 9.29 -15.44 -6.05
N ALA A 145 9.85 -14.46 -6.76
CA ALA A 145 11.21 -14.54 -7.29
C ALA A 145 12.27 -14.69 -6.19
N VAL A 146 12.16 -13.92 -5.09
CA VAL A 146 13.09 -14.01 -3.96
C VAL A 146 13.00 -15.37 -3.26
N LYS A 147 11.79 -15.92 -3.12
CA LYS A 147 11.62 -17.28 -2.55
C LYS A 147 12.29 -18.34 -3.41
N PHE A 148 12.10 -18.27 -4.72
CA PHE A 148 12.74 -19.20 -5.65
C PHE A 148 14.27 -19.08 -5.60
N ALA A 149 14.81 -17.86 -5.66
CA ALA A 149 16.25 -17.64 -5.51
C ALA A 149 16.79 -18.16 -4.17
N ARG A 150 16.03 -18.02 -3.09
CA ARG A 150 16.40 -18.57 -1.77
C ARG A 150 16.45 -20.10 -1.78
N GLU A 151 15.51 -20.74 -2.45
CA GLU A 151 15.50 -22.20 -2.62
C GLU A 151 16.69 -22.68 -3.46
N GLU A 152 17.02 -21.97 -4.55
CA GLU A 152 18.20 -22.25 -5.36
C GLU A 152 19.51 -22.08 -4.56
N ALA A 153 19.64 -20.99 -3.80
CA ALA A 153 20.82 -20.75 -2.96
C ALA A 153 20.97 -21.83 -1.87
N ASN A 154 19.87 -22.35 -1.33
CA ASN A 154 19.88 -23.46 -0.35
C ASN A 154 20.24 -24.82 -0.98
N ALA A 155 20.06 -24.98 -2.29
CA ALA A 155 20.33 -26.24 -2.99
C ALA A 155 21.82 -26.45 -3.29
N VAL A 156 22.69 -25.49 -2.91
CA VAL A 156 24.14 -25.61 -3.05
C VAL A 156 24.66 -26.78 -2.21
N GLU A 157 25.47 -27.62 -2.83
CA GLU A 157 26.10 -28.76 -2.18
C GLU A 157 27.06 -28.28 -1.09
N ALA A 158 26.94 -28.87 0.10
CA ALA A 158 27.76 -28.49 1.24
C ALA A 158 29.16 -29.10 1.13
N GLU A 159 30.19 -28.26 1.17
CA GLU A 159 31.59 -28.71 1.20
C GLU A 159 32.00 -29.02 2.64
N GLU A 160 32.23 -30.30 2.93
CA GLU A 160 32.61 -30.78 4.27
C GLU A 160 33.89 -30.11 4.78
N GLN A 161 33.83 -29.56 5.99
CA GLN A 161 34.94 -28.91 6.65
C GLN A 161 35.43 -29.75 7.83
N GLN A 162 36.72 -30.09 7.84
CA GLN A 162 37.37 -30.84 8.93
C GLN A 162 38.33 -29.92 9.70
N VAL A 163 37.78 -29.14 10.63
CA VAL A 163 38.51 -28.12 11.40
C VAL A 163 38.50 -28.39 12.91
N GLY A 164 37.57 -29.19 13.39
CA GLY A 164 37.38 -29.53 14.80
C GLY A 164 38.61 -30.19 15.40
N ALA A 165 39.30 -31.05 14.64
CA ALA A 165 40.52 -31.70 15.10
C ALA A 165 41.61 -30.67 15.38
N ASN A 166 41.75 -29.66 14.53
CA ASN A 166 42.76 -28.61 14.71
C ASN A 166 42.50 -27.79 15.97
N VAL A 167 41.24 -27.43 16.23
CA VAL A 167 40.84 -26.65 17.41
C VAL A 167 41.06 -27.46 18.69
N LEU A 168 40.61 -28.71 18.73
CA LEU A 168 40.75 -29.57 19.90
C LEU A 168 42.20 -29.97 20.16
N ASN A 169 42.96 -30.24 19.10
CA ASN A 169 44.39 -30.51 19.22
C ASN A 169 45.10 -29.31 19.82
N TYR A 170 44.83 -28.07 19.36
CA TYR A 170 45.45 -26.89 19.97
C TYR A 170 45.13 -26.71 21.47
N LEU A 171 43.90 -27.03 21.88
CA LEU A 171 43.44 -26.83 23.27
C LEU A 171 43.89 -27.94 24.24
N PHE A 172 44.04 -29.16 23.73
CA PHE A 172 44.26 -30.36 24.56
C PHE A 172 45.58 -31.08 24.26
N SER A 173 46.43 -30.55 23.37
CA SER A 173 47.81 -31.00 23.17
C SER A 173 48.72 -30.61 24.32
#